data_AF-A0AAC8TFS2-F1
#
_entry.id   AF-A0AAC8TFS2-F1
#
_cell.length_a   1.000
_cell.length_b   1.000
_cell.length_c   1.000
_cell.angle_alpha   90.00
_cell.angle_beta   90.00
_cell.angle_gamma   90.00
#
_symmetry.space_group_name_H-M   'P 1'
#
loop_
_entity.id
_entity.type
_entity.pdbx_description
1 polymer ?
#
loop_
_entity_poly.entity_id
_entity_poly.type
_entity_poly.pdbx_seq_one_letter_code
_entity_poly.pdbx_strand_id
1 'polypeptide(L)'
;MYPDRFRLPQVTEHVLTWLERRRPGFGEWDGEVEAQLLAEARLALADVARRFSEVAVDPGYWGRLERSVFTVAVPRYFQLAREHHALQRRKYGLWRGGDLLSRVAYTGAGIAAAAVIALTAVPDWVEPLPFAFILFGPFLPDMQESFFERRYRRQLATLVGDMSVEQQQLEAYRPLDESVPPELERLSEPESPARSGGSSSNSKEKV
;
A
#
# COMPACT_ATOMS: atom_id res chain seq x y z
N MET A 1 -11.60 18.89 -12.29
CA MET A 1 -10.72 18.54 -11.14
C MET A 1 -11.56 17.71 -10.19
N TYR A 2 -11.12 16.49 -9.84
CA TYR A 2 -11.86 15.60 -8.94
C TYR A 2 -11.69 16.03 -7.47
N PRO A 3 -12.66 15.73 -6.59
CA PRO A 3 -12.51 15.93 -5.15
C PRO A 3 -11.26 15.21 -4.62
N ASP A 4 -10.56 15.82 -3.66
CA ASP A 4 -9.29 15.29 -3.13
C ASP A 4 -9.40 13.86 -2.58
N ARG A 5 -10.57 13.47 -2.07
CA ARG A 5 -10.82 12.11 -1.56
C ARG A 5 -10.73 11.00 -2.62
N PHE A 6 -10.79 11.35 -3.90
CA PHE A 6 -10.68 10.39 -5.02
C PHE A 6 -9.30 10.44 -5.69
N ARG A 7 -8.38 11.25 -5.17
CA ARG A 7 -7.00 11.28 -5.63
C ARG A 7 -6.27 10.03 -5.12
N LEU A 8 -5.30 9.57 -5.90
CA LEU A 8 -4.58 8.32 -5.71
C LEU A 8 -3.96 8.15 -4.30
N PRO A 9 -3.35 9.16 -3.65
CA PRO A 9 -2.82 8.98 -2.30
C PRO A 9 -3.93 8.77 -1.27
N GLN A 10 -5.07 9.48 -1.37
CA GLN A 10 -6.20 9.33 -0.44
C GLN A 10 -6.90 7.97 -0.62
N VAL A 11 -7.07 7.51 -1.87
CA VAL A 11 -7.61 6.17 -2.12
C VAL A 11 -6.66 5.10 -1.63
N THR A 12 -5.35 5.27 -1.85
CA THR A 12 -4.34 4.36 -1.32
C THR A 12 -4.37 4.31 0.20
N GLU A 13 -4.37 5.46 0.88
CA GLU A 13 -4.46 5.54 2.34
C GLU A 13 -5.70 4.82 2.87
N HIS A 14 -6.85 4.99 2.21
CA HIS A 14 -8.09 4.31 2.56
C HIS A 14 -7.95 2.79 2.47
N VAL A 15 -7.43 2.28 1.33
CA VAL A 15 -7.21 0.85 1.11
C VAL A 15 -6.21 0.28 2.13
N LEU A 16 -5.08 0.95 2.36
CA LEU A 16 -4.09 0.50 3.33
C LEU A 16 -4.64 0.49 4.76
N THR A 17 -5.42 1.50 5.13
CA THR A 17 -6.09 1.55 6.44
C THR A 17 -7.10 0.41 6.61
N TRP A 18 -7.83 0.07 5.55
CA TRP A 18 -8.75 -1.07 5.54
C TRP A 18 -8.02 -2.40 5.75
N LEU A 19 -6.89 -2.59 5.06
CA LEU A 19 -6.06 -3.77 5.18
C LEU A 19 -5.42 -3.88 6.57
N GLU A 20 -4.86 -2.79 7.10
CA GLU A 20 -4.25 -2.80 8.44
C GLU A 20 -5.24 -3.15 9.56
N ARG A 21 -6.52 -2.79 9.41
CA ARG A 21 -7.55 -3.19 10.38
C ARG A 21 -7.84 -4.69 10.36
N ARG A 22 -7.65 -5.34 9.22
CA ARG A 22 -7.94 -6.77 9.03
C ARG A 22 -6.71 -7.66 9.21
N ARG A 23 -5.52 -7.13 8.94
CA ARG A 23 -4.24 -7.84 9.05
C ARG A 23 -4.10 -8.66 10.35
N PRO A 24 -4.46 -8.15 11.55
CA PRO A 24 -4.34 -8.91 12.79
C PRO A 24 -5.25 -10.14 12.88
N GLY A 25 -6.31 -10.21 12.07
CA GLY A 25 -7.22 -11.34 12.01
C GLY A 25 -6.66 -12.54 11.24
N PHE A 26 -5.56 -12.37 10.51
CA PHE A 26 -4.90 -13.44 9.76
C PHE A 26 -3.76 -14.05 10.58
N GLY A 27 -3.59 -15.37 10.43
CA GLY A 27 -2.60 -16.15 11.17
C GLY A 27 -1.18 -16.00 10.62
N GLU A 28 -0.54 -17.12 10.27
CA GLU A 28 0.78 -17.11 9.66
C GLU A 28 0.74 -16.48 8.26
N TRP A 29 1.74 -15.64 7.95
CA TRP A 29 1.84 -15.03 6.63
C TRP A 29 2.20 -16.08 5.58
N ASP A 30 1.23 -16.50 4.78
CA ASP A 30 1.38 -17.39 3.64
C ASP A 30 0.71 -16.81 2.38
N GLY A 31 0.75 -17.56 1.27
CA GLY A 31 0.13 -17.14 0.01
C GLY A 31 -1.40 -17.08 0.07
N GLU A 32 -2.04 -17.82 0.98
CA GLU A 32 -3.48 -17.79 1.15
C GLU A 32 -3.92 -16.50 1.84
N VAL A 33 -3.20 -16.07 2.88
CA VAL A 33 -3.39 -14.79 3.56
C VAL A 33 -3.18 -13.62 2.60
N GLU A 34 -2.15 -13.67 1.74
CA GLU A 34 -1.95 -12.63 0.72
C GLU A 34 -3.13 -12.58 -0.28
N ALA A 35 -3.67 -13.74 -0.69
CA ALA A 35 -4.84 -13.79 -1.56
C ALA A 35 -6.11 -13.25 -0.88
N GLN A 36 -6.31 -13.55 0.40
CA GLN A 36 -7.42 -13.02 1.20
C GLN A 36 -7.30 -11.50 1.41
N LEU A 37 -6.10 -11.00 1.72
CA LEU A 37 -5.83 -9.56 1.80
C LEU A 37 -6.02 -8.86 0.46
N LEU A 38 -5.66 -9.51 -0.65
CA LEU A 38 -5.90 -8.96 -1.99
C LEU A 38 -7.40 -8.88 -2.30
N ALA A 39 -8.19 -9.88 -1.90
CA ALA A 39 -9.64 -9.83 -2.01
C ALA A 39 -10.24 -8.69 -1.17
N GLU A 40 -9.74 -8.48 0.05
CA GLU A 40 -10.13 -7.36 0.91
C GLU A 40 -9.75 -5.99 0.33
N ALA A 41 -8.59 -5.89 -0.31
CA ALA A 41 -8.17 -4.67 -1.03
C ALA A 41 -9.14 -4.34 -2.17
N ARG A 42 -9.59 -5.36 -2.92
CA ARG A 42 -10.61 -5.22 -3.97
C ARG A 42 -11.96 -4.76 -3.41
N LEU A 43 -12.39 -5.30 -2.28
CA LEU A 43 -13.63 -4.86 -1.61
C LEU A 43 -13.54 -3.40 -1.17
N ALA A 44 -12.42 -3.00 -0.55
CA ALA A 44 -12.20 -1.62 -0.15
C ALA A 44 -12.25 -0.66 -1.36
N LEU A 45 -11.57 -1.03 -2.44
CA LEU A 45 -11.55 -0.21 -3.66
C LEU A 45 -12.91 -0.16 -4.36
N ALA A 46 -13.67 -1.26 -4.36
CA ALA A 46 -15.02 -1.30 -4.92
C ALA A 46 -16.00 -0.36 -4.20
N ASP A 47 -15.89 -0.22 -2.87
CA ASP A 47 -16.71 0.77 -2.14
C ASP A 47 -16.34 2.21 -2.52
N VAL A 48 -15.06 2.50 -2.75
CA VAL A 48 -14.61 3.80 -3.27
C VAL A 48 -15.11 4.02 -4.71
N ALA A 49 -15.07 2.98 -5.56
CA ALA A 49 -15.56 3.03 -6.94
C ALA A 49 -17.03 3.43 -7.00
N ARG A 50 -17.86 2.81 -6.15
CA ARG A 50 -19.29 3.11 -6.02
C ARG A 50 -19.53 4.57 -5.65
N ARG A 51 -18.77 5.09 -4.67
CA ARG A 51 -18.85 6.50 -4.26
C ARG A 51 -18.33 7.45 -5.34
N PHE A 52 -17.37 7.01 -6.15
CA PHE A 52 -16.86 7.79 -7.27
C PHE A 52 -17.92 7.90 -8.37
N SER A 53 -18.61 6.81 -8.72
CA SER A 53 -19.65 6.83 -9.75
C SER A 53 -20.87 7.69 -9.39
N GLU A 54 -21.11 7.94 -8.10
CA GLU A 54 -22.12 8.89 -7.63
C GLU A 54 -21.74 10.36 -7.91
N VAL A 55 -20.45 10.66 -8.11
CA VAL A 55 -19.93 12.04 -8.23
C VAL A 55 -19.39 12.33 -9.63
N ALA A 56 -18.84 11.33 -10.31
CA ALA A 56 -18.20 11.48 -11.61
C ALA A 56 -18.35 10.22 -12.47
N VAL A 57 -18.40 10.41 -13.79
CA VAL A 57 -18.44 9.33 -14.77
C VAL A 57 -17.20 9.44 -15.66
N ASP A 58 -16.07 8.96 -15.14
CA ASP A 58 -14.80 8.85 -15.87
C ASP A 58 -14.17 7.46 -15.61
N PRO A 59 -14.58 6.44 -16.40
CA PRO A 59 -14.06 5.09 -16.27
C PRO A 59 -12.55 5.00 -16.58
N GLY A 60 -12.04 5.88 -17.45
CA GLY A 60 -10.62 5.89 -17.83
C GLY A 60 -9.72 6.33 -16.69
N TYR A 61 -10.11 7.40 -15.99
CA TYR A 61 -9.43 7.83 -14.75
C TYR A 61 -9.48 6.75 -13.68
N TRP A 62 -10.66 6.18 -13.43
CA TRP A 62 -10.81 5.13 -12.43
C TRP A 62 -9.94 3.92 -12.73
N GLY A 63 -9.92 3.45 -13.99
CA GLY A 63 -9.09 2.32 -14.40
C GLY A 63 -7.59 2.57 -14.23
N ARG A 64 -7.10 3.80 -14.45
CA ARG A 64 -5.70 4.16 -14.17
C ARG A 64 -5.41 4.14 -12.67
N LEU A 65 -6.31 4.70 -11.86
CA LEU A 65 -6.19 4.71 -10.40
C LEU A 65 -6.16 3.29 -9.84
N GLU A 66 -7.12 2.46 -10.24
CA GLU A 66 -7.22 1.05 -9.84
C GLU A 66 -5.95 0.28 -10.22
N ARG A 67 -5.46 0.47 -11.44
CA ARG A 67 -4.21 -0.12 -11.89
C ARG A 67 -3.06 0.26 -10.97
N SER A 68 -2.83 1.56 -10.73
CA SER A 68 -1.73 2.01 -9.87
C SER A 68 -1.83 1.48 -8.44
N VAL A 69 -3.03 1.39 -7.87
CA VAL A 69 -3.23 0.79 -6.54
C VAL A 69 -2.79 -0.68 -6.54
N PHE A 70 -3.22 -1.48 -7.50
CA PHE A 70 -2.92 -2.92 -7.51
C PHE A 70 -1.54 -3.30 -8.07
N THR A 71 -0.94 -2.47 -8.93
CA THR A 71 0.39 -2.75 -9.49
C THR A 71 1.51 -2.15 -8.65
N VAL A 72 1.25 -1.08 -7.90
CA VAL A 72 2.28 -0.37 -7.11
C VAL A 72 2.01 -0.45 -5.62
N ALA A 73 0.87 0.07 -5.16
CA ALA A 73 0.64 0.25 -3.71
C ALA A 73 0.47 -1.08 -2.96
N VAL A 74 -0.43 -1.95 -3.44
CA VAL A 74 -0.75 -3.23 -2.78
C VAL A 74 0.46 -4.18 -2.70
N PRO A 75 1.24 -4.39 -3.78
CA PRO A 75 2.43 -5.24 -3.70
C PRO A 75 3.49 -4.70 -2.73
N ARG A 76 3.75 -3.38 -2.75
CA ARG A 76 4.70 -2.76 -1.81
C ARG A 76 4.20 -2.85 -0.37
N TYR A 77 2.89 -2.71 -0.16
CA TYR A 77 2.27 -2.94 1.15
C TYR A 77 2.49 -4.37 1.65
N PHE A 78 2.27 -5.39 0.82
CA PHE A 78 2.48 -6.80 1.23
C PHE A 78 3.92 -7.07 1.63
N GLN A 79 4.91 -6.52 0.92
CA GLN A 79 6.32 -6.64 1.32
C GLN A 79 6.55 -6.06 2.73
N LEU A 80 6.09 -4.81 2.97
CA LEU A 80 6.23 -4.15 4.26
C LEU A 80 5.49 -4.90 5.38
N ALA A 81 4.25 -5.32 5.11
CA ALA A 81 3.40 -6.01 6.07
C ALA A 81 3.96 -7.39 6.44
N ARG A 82 4.53 -8.12 5.48
CA ARG A 82 5.22 -9.40 5.71
C ARG A 82 6.45 -9.24 6.59
N GLU A 83 7.30 -8.25 6.30
CA GLU A 83 8.48 -7.96 7.12
C GLU A 83 8.09 -7.61 8.56
N HIS A 84 7.09 -6.75 8.72
CA HIS A 84 6.60 -6.38 10.05
C HIS A 84 5.96 -7.57 10.79
N HIS A 85 5.20 -8.41 10.08
CA HIS A 85 4.61 -9.62 10.66
C HIS A 85 5.68 -10.61 11.14
N ALA A 86 6.78 -10.77 10.39
CA ALA A 86 7.91 -11.59 10.81
C ALA A 86 8.57 -11.06 12.09
N LEU A 87 8.71 -9.73 12.22
CA LEU A 87 9.20 -9.09 13.44
C LEU A 87 8.24 -9.33 14.62
N GLN A 88 6.93 -9.16 14.41
CA GLN A 88 5.91 -9.39 15.43
C GLN A 88 5.91 -10.83 15.94
N ARG A 89 6.05 -11.82 15.05
CA ARG A 89 6.15 -13.25 15.44
C ARG A 89 7.36 -13.54 16.32
N ARG A 90 8.49 -12.89 16.05
CA ARG A 90 9.70 -12.99 16.87
C ARG A 90 9.65 -12.10 18.11
N LYS A 91 8.50 -11.48 18.42
CA LYS A 91 8.35 -10.49 19.50
C LYS A 91 9.43 -9.41 19.42
N TYR A 92 9.71 -8.94 18.20
CA TYR A 92 10.75 -7.97 17.91
C TYR A 92 12.18 -8.40 18.32
N GLY A 93 12.42 -9.68 18.58
CA GLY A 93 13.70 -10.20 19.09
C GLY A 93 13.84 -10.11 20.60
N LEU A 94 12.77 -9.86 21.34
CA LEU A 94 12.78 -9.75 22.79
C LEU A 94 12.99 -11.12 23.45
N TRP A 95 13.91 -11.19 24.42
CA TRP A 95 14.10 -12.39 25.22
C TRP A 95 12.81 -12.72 25.97
N ARG A 96 12.29 -13.92 25.74
CA ARG A 96 11.04 -14.42 26.33
C ARG A 96 9.84 -13.49 26.10
N GLY A 97 9.81 -12.80 24.95
CA GLY A 97 8.67 -12.00 24.52
C GLY A 97 8.44 -10.68 25.27
N GLY A 98 9.37 -10.27 26.15
CA GLY A 98 9.24 -9.01 26.91
C GLY A 98 8.37 -9.13 28.18
N ASP A 99 8.09 -10.34 28.64
CA ASP A 99 7.31 -10.62 29.85
C ASP A 99 7.90 -9.95 31.11
N LEU A 100 7.12 -9.91 32.20
CA LEU A 100 7.52 -9.33 33.48
C LEU A 100 8.87 -9.88 33.98
N LEU A 101 9.11 -11.18 33.78
CA LEU A 101 10.38 -11.83 34.13
C LEU A 101 11.56 -11.32 33.28
N SER A 102 11.32 -11.00 32.01
CA SER A 102 12.33 -10.38 31.14
C SER A 102 12.68 -9.00 31.63
N ARG A 103 11.68 -8.20 32.04
CA ARG A 103 11.88 -6.86 32.61
C ARG A 103 12.73 -6.92 33.90
N VAL A 104 12.43 -7.88 34.77
CA VAL A 104 13.24 -8.14 35.99
C VAL A 104 14.65 -8.61 35.64
N ALA A 105 14.81 -9.49 34.65
CA ALA A 105 16.12 -9.98 34.21
C ALA A 105 16.98 -8.85 33.60
N TYR A 106 16.41 -7.98 32.76
CA TYR A 106 17.12 -6.82 32.21
C TYR A 106 17.53 -5.83 33.31
N THR A 107 16.65 -5.59 34.28
CA THR A 107 16.95 -4.74 35.45
C THR A 107 18.06 -5.37 36.31
N GLY A 108 17.96 -6.67 36.58
CA GLY A 108 18.95 -7.44 37.34
C GLY A 108 20.32 -7.47 36.66
N ALA A 109 20.37 -7.58 35.33
CA ALA A 109 21.62 -7.45 34.57
C ALA A 109 22.23 -6.05 34.69
N GLY A 110 21.41 -4.99 34.70
CA GLY A 110 21.84 -3.62 34.99
C GLY A 110 22.45 -3.46 36.39
N ILE A 111 21.82 -4.06 37.41
CA ILE A 111 22.33 -4.09 38.79
C ILE A 111 23.67 -4.85 38.87
N ALA A 112 23.76 -6.01 38.22
CA ALA A 112 25.00 -6.80 38.19
C ALA A 112 26.13 -6.04 37.50
N ALA A 113 25.85 -5.36 36.37
CA ALA A 113 26.82 -4.50 35.71
C ALA A 113 27.25 -3.32 36.60
N ALA A 114 26.32 -2.73 37.35
CA ALA A 114 26.61 -1.68 38.35
C ALA A 114 27.62 -2.16 39.40
N ALA A 115 27.38 -3.36 39.94
CA ALA A 115 28.25 -3.96 40.95
C ALA A 115 29.66 -4.22 40.40
N VAL A 116 29.76 -4.74 39.16
CA VAL A 116 31.06 -4.98 38.50
C VAL A 116 31.82 -3.68 38.27
N ILE A 117 31.16 -2.65 37.73
CA ILE A 117 31.76 -1.33 37.48
C ILE A 117 32.27 -0.71 38.78
N ALA A 118 31.47 -0.76 39.85
CA ALA A 118 31.85 -0.27 41.17
C ALA A 118 33.06 -1.02 41.76
N LEU A 119 33.23 -2.31 41.42
CA LEU A 119 34.36 -3.13 41.86
C LEU A 119 35.63 -2.97 41.00
N THR A 120 35.53 -2.44 39.77
CA THR A 120 36.64 -2.46 38.79
C THR A 120 37.30 -1.10 38.51
N ALA A 121 36.97 -0.05 39.27
CA ALA A 121 37.56 1.29 39.13
C ALA A 121 37.56 1.79 37.66
N VAL A 122 36.44 1.57 36.99
CA VAL A 122 36.19 1.99 35.60
C VAL A 122 36.10 3.52 35.55
N PRO A 123 36.49 4.18 34.44
CA PRO A 123 36.42 5.64 34.33
C PRO A 123 35.05 6.24 34.67
N ASP A 124 35.04 7.38 35.35
CA ASP A 124 33.86 8.06 35.91
C ASP A 124 32.73 8.32 34.88
N TRP A 125 33.06 8.46 33.60
CA TRP A 125 32.05 8.65 32.55
C TRP A 125 31.16 7.41 32.31
N VAL A 126 31.55 6.22 32.81
CA VAL A 126 30.79 4.96 32.73
C VAL A 126 29.89 4.75 33.95
N GLU A 127 30.10 5.48 35.05
CA GLU A 127 29.26 5.39 36.27
C GLU A 127 27.75 5.62 36.06
N PRO A 128 27.26 6.52 35.19
CA PRO A 128 25.82 6.72 35.02
C PRO A 128 25.13 5.61 34.22
N LEU A 129 25.90 4.82 33.46
CA LEU A 129 25.41 3.77 32.56
C LEU A 129 24.61 2.66 33.29
N PRO A 130 25.07 2.09 34.41
CA PRO A 130 24.27 1.14 35.18
C PRO A 130 23.00 1.73 35.78
N PHE A 131 23.03 2.98 36.28
CA PHE A 131 21.82 3.66 36.77
C PHE A 131 20.80 3.86 35.65
N ALA A 132 21.26 4.23 34.45
CA ALA A 132 20.41 4.30 33.27
C ALA A 132 19.81 2.94 32.90
N PHE A 133 20.58 1.85 32.95
CA PHE A 133 20.07 0.50 32.69
C PHE A 133 19.06 0.04 33.74
N ILE A 134 19.23 0.40 35.01
CA ILE A 134 18.26 0.07 36.07
C ILE A 134 16.97 0.87 35.85
N LEU A 135 17.08 2.15 35.48
CA LEU A 135 15.94 3.03 35.29
C LEU A 135 15.15 2.72 34.00
N PHE A 136 15.86 2.45 32.90
CA PHE A 136 15.26 2.23 31.57
C PHE A 136 15.13 0.76 31.17
N GLY A 137 15.82 -0.16 31.85
CA GLY A 137 15.79 -1.59 31.59
C GLY A 137 14.39 -2.21 31.53
N PRO A 138 13.46 -1.88 32.45
CA PRO A 138 12.08 -2.35 32.37
C PRO A 138 11.30 -1.87 31.13
N PHE A 139 11.71 -0.73 30.56
CA PHE A 139 11.03 -0.06 29.44
C PHE A 139 11.65 -0.39 28.08
N LEU A 140 12.86 -0.95 28.04
CA LEU A 140 13.50 -1.42 26.80
C LEU A 140 12.58 -2.27 25.91
N PRO A 141 11.82 -3.26 26.41
CA PRO A 141 10.93 -4.04 25.55
C PRO A 141 9.86 -3.17 24.88
N ASP A 142 9.23 -2.29 25.65
CA ASP A 142 8.17 -1.40 25.16
C ASP A 142 8.72 -0.35 24.19
N MET A 143 9.93 0.17 24.44
CA MET A 143 10.62 1.12 23.55
C MET A 143 10.95 0.48 22.19
N GLN A 144 11.40 -0.78 22.19
CA GLN A 144 11.74 -1.51 20.98
C GLN A 144 10.51 -1.79 20.13
N GLU A 145 9.43 -2.29 20.73
CA GLU A 145 8.15 -2.50 20.03
C GLU A 145 7.61 -1.19 19.44
N SER A 146 7.53 -0.13 20.25
CA SER A 146 7.09 1.20 19.79
C SER A 146 7.97 1.75 18.66
N PHE A 147 9.29 1.51 18.69
CA PHE A 147 10.18 1.94 17.62
C PHE A 147 9.84 1.26 16.29
N PHE A 148 9.68 -0.07 16.30
CA PHE A 148 9.35 -0.82 15.08
C PHE A 148 7.94 -0.48 14.56
N GLU A 149 6.96 -0.30 15.45
CA GLU A 149 5.65 0.17 15.05
C GLU A 149 5.70 1.55 14.40
N ARG A 150 6.42 2.51 15.01
CA ARG A 150 6.57 3.86 14.45
C ARG A 150 7.28 3.83 13.10
N ARG A 151 8.32 3.01 12.98
CA ARG A 151 9.03 2.81 11.70
C ARG A 151 8.08 2.28 10.63
N TYR A 152 7.28 1.27 10.96
CA TYR A 152 6.32 0.68 10.04
C TYR A 152 5.24 1.68 9.61
N ARG A 153 4.65 2.42 10.55
CA ARG A 153 3.69 3.50 10.23
C ARG A 153 4.29 4.57 9.32
N ARG A 154 5.56 4.93 9.54
CA ARG A 154 6.29 5.86 8.66
C ARG A 154 6.47 5.28 7.26
N GLN A 155 6.81 4.00 7.13
CA GLN A 155 6.94 3.34 5.82
C GLN A 155 5.61 3.34 5.06
N LEU A 156 4.48 3.11 5.74
CA LEU A 156 3.15 3.22 5.13
C LEU A 156 2.83 4.66 4.70
N ALA A 157 3.16 5.66 5.52
CA ALA A 157 2.98 7.07 5.17
C ALA A 157 3.86 7.48 3.97
N THR A 158 5.09 6.98 3.91
CA THR A 158 5.97 7.17 2.74
C THR A 158 5.38 6.51 1.50
N LEU A 159 4.82 5.30 1.61
CA LEU A 159 4.16 4.65 0.48
C LEU A 159 2.99 5.49 -0.05
N VAL A 160 2.15 6.03 0.84
CA VAL A 160 1.08 6.98 0.44
C VAL A 160 1.67 8.24 -0.20
N GLY A 161 2.76 8.76 0.32
CA GLY A 161 3.50 9.89 -0.25
C GLY A 161 4.02 9.61 -1.67
N ASP A 162 4.59 8.43 -1.91
CA ASP A 162 5.06 8.00 -3.23
C ASP A 162 3.92 7.98 -4.25
N MET A 163 2.71 7.59 -3.84
CA MET A 163 1.53 7.60 -4.72
C MET A 163 1.10 9.01 -5.14
N SER A 164 1.47 10.06 -4.40
CA SER A 164 1.24 11.43 -4.84
C SER A 164 2.13 11.80 -6.04
N VAL A 165 3.36 11.28 -6.08
CA VAL A 165 4.28 11.46 -7.22
C VAL A 165 3.79 10.66 -8.42
N GLU A 166 3.35 9.41 -8.20
CA GLU A 166 2.73 8.56 -9.22
C GLU A 166 1.53 9.28 -9.88
N GLN A 167 0.68 9.92 -9.07
CA GLN A 167 -0.46 10.67 -9.60
C GLN A 167 -0.03 11.86 -10.47
N GLN A 168 1.00 12.61 -10.08
CA GLN A 168 1.51 13.71 -10.90
C GLN A 168 2.02 13.21 -12.25
N GLN A 169 2.66 12.03 -12.28
CA GLN A 169 3.09 11.39 -13.53
C GLN A 169 1.89 10.97 -14.38
N LEU A 170 0.84 10.42 -13.79
CA LEU A 170 -0.40 10.06 -14.51
C LEU A 170 -1.15 11.29 -15.03
N GLU A 171 -1.14 12.41 -14.30
CA GLU A 171 -1.73 13.68 -14.74
C GLU A 171 -0.90 14.32 -15.87
N ALA A 172 0.43 14.19 -15.82
CA ALA A 172 1.34 14.70 -16.85
C ALA A 172 1.29 13.87 -18.15
N TYR A 173 1.20 12.54 -18.04
CA TYR A 173 0.95 11.62 -19.15
C TYR A 173 -0.55 11.45 -19.38
N ARG A 174 -1.24 12.52 -19.76
CA ARG A 174 -2.58 12.39 -20.34
C ARG A 174 -2.40 11.93 -21.80
N PRO A 175 -2.72 10.68 -22.16
CA PRO A 175 -2.59 10.22 -23.54
C PRO A 175 -3.51 11.06 -24.44
N LEU A 176 -2.99 11.46 -25.60
CA LEU A 176 -3.65 12.31 -26.60
C LEU A 176 -4.92 11.67 -27.22
N ASP A 177 -5.18 10.39 -26.95
CA ASP A 177 -6.30 9.63 -27.55
C ASP A 177 -7.69 10.10 -27.12
N GLU A 178 -7.82 10.80 -25.98
CA GLU A 178 -9.14 11.27 -25.52
C GLU A 178 -9.61 12.56 -26.23
N SER A 179 -8.85 13.02 -27.24
CA SER A 179 -9.14 14.25 -27.99
C SER A 179 -9.55 14.05 -29.44
N VAL A 180 -9.84 12.81 -29.87
CA VAL A 180 -10.45 12.56 -31.19
C VAL A 180 -11.97 12.51 -31.03
N PRO A 181 -12.71 13.54 -31.49
CA PRO A 181 -14.17 13.45 -31.56
C PRO A 181 -14.57 12.31 -32.50
N PRO A 182 -15.65 11.56 -32.21
CA PRO A 182 -16.15 10.50 -33.10
C PRO A 182 -16.58 11.01 -34.50
N GLU A 183 -16.55 12.32 -34.74
CA GLU A 183 -16.75 12.92 -36.06
C GLU A 183 -15.57 12.68 -37.03
N LEU A 184 -14.34 12.48 -36.53
CA LEU A 184 -13.18 12.24 -37.41
C LEU A 184 -13.09 10.81 -37.93
N GLU A 185 -13.71 9.85 -37.24
CA GLU A 185 -13.82 8.46 -37.69
C GLU A 185 -14.83 8.32 -38.86
N ARG A 186 -15.84 9.20 -38.93
CA ARG A 186 -16.77 9.27 -40.08
C ARG A 186 -16.17 9.95 -41.31
N LEU A 187 -15.09 10.72 -41.15
CA LEU A 187 -14.39 11.40 -42.25
C LEU A 187 -13.24 10.56 -42.82
N SER A 188 -12.95 9.40 -42.22
CA SER A 188 -11.89 8.48 -42.66
C SER A 188 -12.40 7.19 -43.30
N GLU A 189 -13.72 7.01 -43.47
CA GLU A 189 -14.22 6.10 -44.49
C GLU A 189 -14.06 6.74 -45.88
N PRO A 190 -13.20 6.22 -46.77
CA PRO A 190 -13.24 6.63 -48.16
C PRO A 190 -14.57 6.16 -48.75
N GLU A 191 -15.41 7.14 -49.09
CA GLU A 191 -16.60 7.00 -49.91
C GLU A 191 -16.27 6.14 -51.14
N SER A 192 -16.64 4.85 -51.09
CA SER A 192 -16.55 3.96 -52.24
C SER A 192 -17.58 4.45 -53.25
N PRO A 193 -17.17 4.86 -54.47
CA PRO A 193 -18.08 5.52 -55.37
C PRO A 193 -19.17 4.54 -55.82
N ALA A 194 -20.39 5.03 -55.71
CA ALA A 194 -21.62 4.42 -56.18
C ALA A 194 -21.46 3.75 -57.56
N ARG A 195 -21.82 2.46 -57.62
CA ARG A 195 -22.26 1.82 -58.87
C ARG A 195 -23.56 2.49 -59.30
N SER A 196 -23.48 3.40 -60.27
CA SER A 196 -24.62 4.00 -60.95
C SER A 196 -24.81 3.37 -62.33
N GLY A 197 -26.02 2.83 -62.56
CA GLY A 197 -26.66 2.59 -63.87
C GLY A 197 -26.11 1.39 -64.65
N GLY A 198 -26.85 0.34 -65.00
CA GLY A 198 -28.26 0.31 -65.37
C GLY A 198 -28.39 0.29 -66.89
N SER A 199 -28.43 -0.91 -67.49
CA SER A 199 -29.12 -1.11 -68.78
C SER A 199 -29.87 -2.43 -68.72
N SER A 200 -31.18 -2.31 -68.54
CA SER A 200 -32.19 -3.35 -68.76
C SER A 200 -32.09 -3.91 -70.18
N SER A 201 -32.33 -5.21 -70.36
CA SER A 201 -33.60 -5.67 -70.95
C SER A 201 -33.68 -7.19 -70.94
N ASN A 202 -34.74 -7.65 -70.30
CA ASN A 202 -35.26 -9.01 -70.29
C ASN A 202 -35.77 -9.37 -71.69
N SER A 203 -35.60 -10.61 -72.17
CA SER A 203 -36.64 -11.24 -72.97
C SER A 203 -36.54 -12.76 -73.02
N LYS A 204 -37.73 -13.34 -72.97
CA LYS A 204 -38.15 -14.72 -72.80
C LYS A 204 -37.95 -15.61 -74.06
N GLU A 205 -37.73 -16.90 -73.78
CA GLU A 205 -38.52 -18.07 -74.25
C GLU A 205 -38.55 -18.49 -75.75
N LYS A 206 -38.23 -19.80 -75.95
CA LYS A 206 -38.59 -20.74 -77.04
C LYS A 206 -38.08 -20.41 -78.46
N VAL A 207 -37.54 -21.36 -79.23
CA VAL A 207 -38.00 -22.71 -79.61
C VAL A 207 -36.82 -23.67 -79.75
#